data_AF-M9R9Q3-F1
#
_entry.id   AF-M9R9Q3-F1
#
_cell.length_a   1.000
_cell.length_b   1.000
_cell.length_c   1.000
_cell.angle_alpha   90.00
_cell.angle_beta   90.00
_cell.angle_gamma   90.00
#
_symmetry.space_group_name_H-M   'P 1'
#
loop_
_entity.id
_entity.type
_entity.pdbx_description
1 polymer ?
#
loop_
_entity_poly.entity_id
_entity_poly.type
_entity_poly.pdbx_seq_one_letter_code
_entity_poly.pdbx_strand_id
1 'polypeptide(L)'
;MTTDNKILDAAFKLARTPDVSPSDALMDRIMLDADSVLADTVPVAARPKQSIGAMLLDVIGGWPTFSGLAAATVAGLWIGVAPPDTLSDLSAGIWGGTIEVPLFESDVFAGLEG
;
A
#
# COMPACT_ATOMS: atom_id res chain seq x y z
N MET A 1 13.03 -18.69 12.73
CA MET A 1 13.98 -17.56 12.85
C MET A 1 14.78 -17.49 11.56
N THR A 2 14.59 -16.42 10.77
CA THR A 2 15.32 -16.19 9.50
C THR A 2 16.80 -15.90 9.76
N THR A 3 17.64 -16.06 8.73
CA THR A 3 19.09 -15.82 8.82
C THR A 3 19.41 -14.40 9.27
N ASP A 4 18.62 -13.42 8.82
CA ASP A 4 18.81 -12.01 9.17
C ASP A 4 18.65 -11.75 10.67
N ASN A 5 17.65 -12.38 11.32
CA ASN A 5 17.47 -12.25 12.77
C ASN A 5 18.69 -12.74 13.55
N LYS A 6 19.35 -13.81 13.08
CA LYS A 6 20.56 -14.35 13.74
C LYS A 6 21.75 -13.40 13.60
N ILE A 7 21.88 -12.73 12.45
CA ILE A 7 22.94 -11.75 12.19
C ILE A 7 22.73 -10.52 13.09
N LEU A 8 21.49 -10.04 13.19
CA LEU A 8 21.14 -8.91 14.06
C LEU A 8 21.39 -9.25 15.54
N ASP A 9 20.96 -10.43 16.00
CA ASP A 9 21.20 -10.88 17.38
C ASP A 9 22.70 -10.93 17.71
N ALA A 10 23.52 -11.42 16.77
CA ALA A 10 24.97 -11.46 16.94
C ALA A 10 25.59 -10.04 17.00
N ALA A 11 25.12 -9.12 16.15
CA ALA A 11 25.56 -7.73 16.14
C ALA A 11 25.19 -7.01 17.45
N PHE A 12 23.96 -7.19 17.96
CA PHE A 12 23.53 -6.61 19.25
C PHE A 12 24.31 -7.19 20.42
N LYS A 13 24.59 -8.49 20.40
CA LYS A 13 25.42 -9.12 21.44
C LYS A 13 26.84 -8.56 21.47
N LEU A 14 27.42 -8.25 20.32
CA LEU A 14 28.74 -7.63 20.20
C LEU A 14 28.73 -6.17 20.69
N ALA A 15 27.69 -5.41 20.35
CA ALA A 15 27.58 -3.99 20.67
C ALA A 15 27.17 -3.71 22.14
N ARG A 16 26.70 -4.73 22.86
CA ARG A 16 26.26 -4.58 24.25
C ARG A 16 27.44 -4.21 25.14
N THR A 17 27.48 -2.94 25.56
CA THR A 17 28.37 -2.48 26.63
C THR A 17 27.89 -3.08 27.96
N PRO A 18 28.78 -3.43 28.91
CA PRO A 18 28.40 -3.86 30.24
C PRO A 18 27.43 -2.88 30.89
N ASP A 19 26.58 -3.38 31.79
CA ASP A 19 25.56 -2.58 32.48
C ASP A 19 26.26 -1.52 33.34
N VAL A 20 26.42 -0.32 32.77
CA VAL A 20 26.89 0.85 33.47
C VAL A 20 25.65 1.47 34.10
N SER A 21 25.56 1.40 35.43
CA SER A 21 24.49 2.11 36.13
C SER A 21 24.58 3.60 35.78
N PRO A 22 23.48 4.25 35.38
CA PRO A 22 23.46 5.69 35.18
C PRO A 22 23.86 6.39 36.48
N SER A 23 24.44 7.59 36.38
CA SER A 23 24.77 8.38 37.56
C SER A 23 23.51 8.92 38.22
N ASP A 24 23.53 9.07 39.54
CA ASP A 24 22.40 9.62 40.30
C ASP A 24 22.01 11.03 39.80
N ALA A 25 23.01 11.85 39.47
CA ALA A 25 22.79 13.18 38.91
C ALA A 25 22.09 13.17 37.55
N LEU A 26 22.27 12.11 36.74
CA LEU A 26 21.52 11.93 35.50
C LEU A 26 20.09 11.52 35.78
N MET A 27 19.89 10.59 36.72
CA MET A 27 18.54 10.14 37.13
C MET A 27 17.71 11.30 37.69
N ASP A 28 18.28 12.15 38.52
CA ASP A 28 17.61 13.34 39.07
C ASP A 28 17.17 14.30 37.95
N ARG A 29 18.03 14.52 36.94
CA ARG A 29 17.68 15.34 35.77
C ARG A 29 16.58 14.72 34.93
N ILE A 30 16.59 13.39 34.76
CA ILE A 30 15.52 12.67 34.04
C ILE A 30 14.19 12.83 34.78
N MET A 31 14.18 12.73 36.12
CA MET A 31 12.96 12.91 36.90
C MET A 31 12.43 14.35 36.81
N LEU A 32 13.32 15.35 36.88
CA LEU A 32 12.95 16.75 36.71
C LEU A 32 12.36 17.02 35.31
N ASP A 33 12.95 16.44 34.27
CA ASP A 33 12.46 16.55 32.90
C ASP A 33 11.10 15.85 32.75
N ALA A 34 10.94 14.66 33.32
CA ALA A 34 9.66 13.94 33.33
C ALA A 34 8.56 14.74 34.03
N ASP A 35 8.84 15.35 35.18
CA ASP A 35 7.90 16.24 35.88
C ASP A 35 7.53 17.45 35.03
N SER A 36 8.49 18.02 34.28
CA SER A 36 8.22 19.12 33.37
C SER A 36 7.31 18.72 32.20
N VAL A 37 7.53 17.54 31.61
CA VAL A 37 6.69 16.98 30.54
C VAL A 37 5.30 16.65 31.07
N LEU A 38 5.20 16.10 32.28
CA LEU A 38 3.91 15.81 32.92
C LEU A 38 3.16 17.09 33.29
N ALA A 39 3.85 18.13 33.74
CA ALA A 39 3.25 19.44 33.97
C ALA A 39 2.76 20.09 32.66
N ASP A 40 3.50 19.88 31.56
CA ASP A 40 3.15 20.34 30.21
C ASP A 40 2.20 19.39 29.46
N THR A 41 1.82 18.24 30.04
CA THR A 41 0.70 17.45 29.50
C THR A 41 -0.60 18.19 29.73
N VAL A 42 -0.87 19.14 28.83
CA VAL A 42 -2.19 19.63 28.51
C VAL A 42 -3.10 18.40 28.38
N PRO A 43 -4.29 18.37 29.01
CA PRO A 43 -5.21 17.25 28.85
C PRO A 43 -5.32 16.95 27.36
N VAL A 44 -5.00 15.71 26.97
CA VAL A 44 -5.06 15.26 25.58
C VAL A 44 -6.38 15.76 25.03
N ALA A 45 -6.33 16.76 24.15
CA ALA A 45 -7.52 17.28 23.51
C ALA A 45 -8.27 16.06 22.99
N ALA A 46 -9.51 15.88 23.44
CA ALA A 46 -10.30 14.69 23.14
C ALA A 46 -10.11 14.39 21.66
N ARG A 47 -9.49 13.23 21.34
CA ARG A 47 -9.08 12.89 19.97
C ARG A 47 -10.31 13.16 19.09
N PRO A 48 -10.20 14.04 18.07
CA PRO A 48 -11.35 14.36 17.24
C PRO A 48 -11.94 13.05 16.77
N LYS A 49 -13.27 12.89 16.87
CA LYS A 49 -13.96 11.64 16.48
C LYS A 49 -13.47 11.27 15.09
N GLN A 50 -12.56 10.30 15.01
CA GLN A 50 -11.96 9.93 13.75
C GLN A 50 -13.09 9.42 12.86
N SER A 51 -13.15 9.91 11.62
CA SER A 51 -14.15 9.39 10.68
C SER A 51 -13.89 7.89 10.49
N ILE A 52 -14.96 7.13 10.25
CA ILE A 52 -14.86 5.67 10.02
C ILE A 52 -13.86 5.38 8.88
N GLY A 53 -13.79 6.25 7.87
CA GLY A 53 -12.82 6.15 6.78
C GLY A 53 -11.37 6.36 7.22
N ALA A 54 -11.11 7.31 8.12
CA ALA A 54 -9.77 7.51 8.68
C ALA A 54 -9.33 6.32 9.55
N MET A 55 -10.28 5.71 10.28
CA MET A 55 -10.03 4.52 11.09
C MET A 55 -9.73 3.29 10.21
N LEU A 56 -10.45 3.12 9.11
CA LEU A 56 -10.18 2.06 8.12
C LEU A 56 -8.81 2.23 7.47
N LEU A 57 -8.43 3.45 7.10
CA LEU A 57 -7.10 3.74 6.56
C LEU A 57 -6.00 3.40 7.57
N ASP A 58 -6.18 3.74 8.85
CA ASP A 58 -5.22 3.41 9.92
C ASP A 58 -5.04 1.89 10.08
N VAL A 59 -6.14 1.12 10.05
CA VAL A 59 -6.11 -0.35 10.16
C VAL A 59 -5.38 -1.01 8.99
N ILE A 60 -5.46 -0.41 7.80
CA ILE A 60 -4.89 -0.95 6.55
C ILE A 60 -3.40 -0.51 6.36
N GLY A 61 -2.85 0.30 7.26
CA GLY A 61 -1.45 0.74 7.22
C GLY A 61 -1.25 2.17 6.71
N GLY A 62 -2.32 2.96 6.69
CA GLY A 62 -2.32 4.39 6.35
C GLY A 62 -2.36 4.68 4.85
N TRP A 63 -1.95 5.90 4.51
CA TRP A 63 -1.95 6.43 3.14
C TRP A 63 -1.15 5.60 2.11
N PRO A 64 -0.02 4.94 2.44
CA PRO A 64 0.74 4.14 1.46
C PRO A 64 -0.05 2.98 0.87
N THR A 65 -0.88 2.30 1.67
CA THR A 65 -1.68 1.17 1.16
C THR A 65 -2.81 1.66 0.26
N PHE A 66 -3.41 2.81 0.59
CA PHE A 66 -4.47 3.42 -0.21
C PHE A 66 -3.96 3.95 -1.56
N SER A 67 -2.75 4.52 -1.60
CA SER A 67 -2.15 4.96 -2.87
C SER A 67 -1.86 3.78 -3.80
N GLY A 68 -1.45 2.63 -3.25
CA GLY A 68 -1.31 1.39 -4.01
C GLY A 68 -2.63 0.91 -4.61
N LEU A 69 -3.71 0.92 -3.82
CA LEU A 69 -5.06 0.58 -4.30
C LEU A 69 -5.53 1.54 -5.40
N ALA A 70 -5.34 2.84 -5.21
CA ALA A 70 -5.69 3.85 -6.21
C ALA A 70 -4.87 3.71 -7.49
N ALA A 71 -3.57 3.42 -7.39
CA ALA A 71 -2.74 3.14 -8.55
C ALA A 71 -3.19 1.87 -9.27
N ALA A 72 -3.55 0.81 -8.54
CA ALA A 72 -4.05 -0.43 -9.11
C ALA A 72 -5.39 -0.24 -9.84
N THR A 73 -6.31 0.59 -9.34
CA THR A 73 -7.57 0.90 -10.03
C THR A 73 -7.34 1.71 -11.29
N VAL A 74 -6.46 2.71 -11.26
CA VAL A 74 -6.07 3.47 -12.46
C VAL A 74 -5.40 2.56 -13.49
N ALA A 75 -4.51 1.68 -13.07
CA ALA A 75 -3.87 0.70 -13.95
C ALA A 75 -4.91 -0.27 -14.56
N GLY A 76 -5.87 -0.75 -13.76
CA GLY A 76 -6.96 -1.59 -14.25
C GLY A 76 -7.83 -0.87 -15.29
N LEU A 77 -8.17 0.40 -15.06
CA LEU A 77 -8.91 1.22 -16.03
C LEU A 77 -8.10 1.41 -17.32
N TRP A 78 -6.80 1.70 -17.22
CA TRP A 78 -5.92 1.83 -18.38
C TRP A 78 -5.88 0.56 -19.22
N ILE A 79 -5.68 -0.59 -18.57
CA ILE A 79 -5.66 -1.90 -19.25
C ILE A 79 -7.01 -2.22 -19.90
N GLY A 80 -8.13 -1.85 -19.28
CA GLY A 80 -9.45 -2.06 -19.87
C GLY A 80 -9.72 -1.20 -21.11
N VAL A 81 -9.23 0.03 -21.14
CA VAL A 81 -9.39 0.96 -22.27
C VAL A 81 -8.45 0.63 -23.42
N ALA A 82 -7.19 0.30 -23.10
CA ALA A 82 -6.15 -0.01 -24.07
C ALA A 82 -5.52 -1.37 -23.73
N PRO A 83 -6.23 -2.48 -23.99
CA PRO A 83 -5.72 -3.81 -23.70
C PRO A 83 -4.48 -4.08 -24.55
N PRO A 84 -3.35 -4.50 -23.95
CA PRO A 84 -2.15 -4.88 -24.69
C PRO A 84 -2.36 -6.16 -25.53
N ASP A 85 -1.66 -6.25 -26.66
CA ASP A 85 -1.81 -7.33 -27.66
C ASP A 85 -1.63 -8.74 -27.06
N THR A 86 -0.80 -8.87 -26.03
CA THR A 86 -0.58 -10.14 -25.32
C THR A 86 -1.82 -10.62 -24.56
N LEU A 87 -2.66 -9.69 -24.06
CA LEU A 87 -3.92 -10.05 -23.40
C LEU A 87 -4.98 -10.45 -24.41
N SER A 88 -5.00 -9.86 -25.62
CA SER A 88 -5.90 -10.31 -26.69
C SER A 88 -5.59 -11.74 -27.13
N ASP A 89 -4.31 -12.09 -27.31
CA ASP A 89 -3.90 -13.45 -27.69
C ASP A 89 -4.29 -14.48 -26.61
N LEU A 90 -4.07 -14.14 -25.34
CA LEU A 90 -4.46 -15.00 -24.21
C LEU A 90 -5.98 -15.16 -24.11
N SER A 91 -6.72 -14.08 -24.35
CA SER A 91 -8.19 -14.14 -24.36
C SER A 91 -8.71 -15.02 -25.49
N ALA A 92 -8.14 -14.91 -26.69
CA ALA A 92 -8.50 -15.72 -27.85
C ALA A 92 -8.16 -17.20 -27.63
N GLY A 93 -7.05 -17.51 -26.94
CA GLY A 93 -6.66 -18.87 -26.60
C GLY A 93 -7.53 -19.54 -25.53
N ILE A 94 -8.08 -18.77 -24.58
CA ILE A 94 -8.91 -19.29 -23.48
C ILE A 94 -10.41 -19.31 -23.84
N TRP A 95 -10.90 -18.25 -24.49
CA TRP A 95 -12.33 -18.03 -24.74
C TRP A 95 -12.73 -18.28 -26.20
N GLY A 96 -11.77 -18.39 -27.10
CA GLY A 96 -12.00 -18.41 -28.55
C GLY A 96 -11.95 -17.00 -29.15
N GLY A 97 -11.45 -16.91 -30.39
CA GLY A 97 -11.43 -15.63 -31.12
C GLY A 97 -12.84 -15.12 -31.43
N THR A 98 -13.00 -13.80 -31.46
CA THR A 98 -14.25 -13.19 -31.96
C THR A 98 -14.28 -13.34 -33.47
N ILE A 99 -15.27 -14.05 -34.01
CA ILE A 99 -15.52 -14.08 -35.44
C ILE A 99 -16.51 -12.97 -35.74
N GLU A 100 -16.00 -11.89 -36.35
CA GLU A 100 -16.85 -10.85 -36.89
C GLU A 100 -17.61 -11.42 -38.10
N VAL A 101 -18.93 -11.55 -37.97
CA VAL A 101 -19.81 -11.91 -39.08
C VAL A 101 -20.33 -10.59 -39.66
N PRO A 102 -19.87 -10.18 -40.86
CA PRO A 102 -20.43 -9.00 -41.51
C PRO A 102 -21.92 -9.23 -41.78
N LEU A 103 -22.76 -8.37 -41.19
CA LEU A 103 -24.23 -8.46 -41.31
C LEU A 103 -24.74 -7.94 -42.66
N PHE A 104 -23.89 -7.23 -43.41
CA PHE A 104 -24.16 -6.76 -44.75
C PHE A 104 -23.06 -7.28 -45.67
N GLU A 105 -23.40 -8.25 -46.52
CA GLU A 105 -22.54 -8.65 -47.63
C GLU A 105 -22.42 -7.46 -48.58
N SER A 106 -21.19 -7.00 -48.81
CA SER A 106 -20.86 -5.99 -49.82
C SER A 106 -21.42 -6.35 -51.21
N ASP A 107 -21.64 -7.65 -51.45
CA ASP A 107 -22.18 -8.18 -52.71
C ASP A 107 -23.67 -7.86 -52.90
N VAL A 108 -24.44 -7.62 -51.83
CA VAL A 108 -25.86 -7.24 -51.92
C VAL A 108 -26.03 -5.83 -52.50
N PHE A 109 -25.09 -4.92 -52.19
CA PHE A 109 -25.08 -3.57 -52.75
C PHE A 109 -24.54 -3.55 -54.20
N ALA A 110 -23.57 -4.41 -54.52
CA ALA A 110 -23.06 -4.56 -55.87
C ALA A 110 -24.12 -5.06 -56.88
N GLY A 111 -25.13 -5.81 -56.42
CA GLY A 111 -26.27 -6.26 -57.24
C GLY A 111 -27.36 -5.20 -57.47
N LEU A 112 -27.31 -4.06 -56.78
CA LEU A 112 -28.27 -2.95 -56.89
C LEU A 112 -27.77 -1.79 -57.76
N GLU A 113 -26.49 -1.79 -58.15
CA GLU A 113 -25.87 -0.84 -59.08
C GLU A 113 -25.84 -1.35 -60.54
N GLY A 114 -26.64 -2.38 -60.86
CA GLY A 114 -26.87 -2.85 -62.23
C GLY A 114 -27.86 -1.99 -63.01
#